data_AF-A0A526RZ32-F1
#
_entry.id   AF-A0A526RZ32-F1
#
_cell.length_a   1.000
_cell.length_b   1.000
_cell.length_c   1.000
_cell.angle_alpha   90.00
_cell.angle_beta   90.00
_cell.angle_gamma   90.00
#
_symmetry.space_group_name_H-M   'P 1'
#
loop_
_entity.id
_entity.type
_entity.pdbx_description
1 polymer ?
#
loop_
_entity_poly.entity_id
_entity_poly.type
_entity_poly.pdbx_seq_one_letter_code
_entity_poly.pdbx_strand_id
1 'polypeptide(L)'
;MASMARVGIGGIFHETNTFAAPTGLADFQVLRGVEISSFSHGARTYLGGLIDETGALGFDAIPLLYAEATPSGTIRREVYIALREELIEQAAASDLDALLLSIHGAG
;
A
#
# COMPACT_ATOMS: atom_id res chain seq x y z
N MET A 1 -2.53 22.22 22.31
CA MET A 1 -2.68 22.00 20.86
C MET A 1 -2.94 20.51 20.68
N ALA A 2 -3.93 20.12 19.89
CA ALA A 2 -4.09 18.70 19.55
C ALA A 2 -2.88 18.26 18.71
N SER A 3 -2.37 17.05 18.92
CA SER A 3 -1.33 16.46 18.07
C SER A 3 -1.88 16.22 16.66
N MET A 4 -1.00 16.30 15.67
CA MET A 4 -1.31 15.96 14.28
C MET A 4 -1.65 14.47 14.17
N ALA A 5 -2.77 14.13 13.53
CA ALA A 5 -3.19 12.74 13.43
C ALA A 5 -2.22 11.95 12.53
N ARG A 6 -1.82 10.76 12.98
CA ARG A 6 -0.87 9.88 12.31
C ARG A 6 -1.62 8.88 11.45
N VAL A 7 -1.48 8.98 10.14
CA VAL A 7 -2.26 8.21 9.18
C VAL A 7 -1.32 7.28 8.42
N GLY A 8 -1.46 5.97 8.65
CA GLY A 8 -0.69 4.97 7.92
C GLY A 8 -1.23 4.79 6.50
N ILE A 9 -0.34 4.79 5.50
CA ILE A 9 -0.70 4.66 4.09
C ILE A 9 0.06 3.49 3.47
N GLY A 10 -0.67 2.57 2.84
CA GLY A 10 -0.09 1.38 2.21
C GLY A 10 -1.12 0.56 1.45
N GLY A 11 -0.78 -0.65 1.05
CA GLY A 11 -1.73 -1.56 0.41
C GLY A 11 -1.10 -2.65 -0.45
N ILE A 12 -1.96 -3.55 -0.92
CA ILE A 12 -1.64 -4.56 -1.92
C ILE A 12 -2.62 -4.34 -3.09
N PHE A 13 -2.09 -3.97 -4.25
CA PHE A 13 -2.85 -3.59 -5.43
C PHE A 13 -2.64 -4.61 -6.55
N HIS A 14 -3.68 -5.40 -6.83
CA HIS A 14 -3.67 -6.46 -7.83
C HIS A 14 -5.09 -6.75 -8.33
N GLU A 15 -5.21 -7.21 -9.56
CA GLU A 15 -6.46 -7.71 -10.13
C GLU A 15 -6.26 -9.16 -10.62
N THR A 16 -7.05 -10.08 -10.08
CA THR A 16 -6.94 -11.51 -10.39
C THR A 16 -7.75 -11.89 -11.64
N ASN A 17 -7.08 -12.55 -12.57
CA ASN A 17 -7.66 -13.36 -13.64
C ASN A 17 -7.34 -14.85 -13.39
N THR A 18 -8.35 -15.64 -13.01
CA THR A 18 -8.16 -17.06 -12.64
C THR A 18 -7.74 -17.98 -13.79
N PHE A 19 -7.73 -17.50 -15.04
CA PHE A 19 -7.21 -18.24 -16.20
C PHE A 19 -5.73 -17.97 -16.51
N ALA A 20 -5.09 -17.03 -15.80
CA ALA A 20 -3.68 -16.68 -15.98
C ALA A 20 -2.74 -17.44 -15.02
N ALA A 21 -1.43 -17.40 -15.30
CA ALA A 21 -0.43 -18.00 -14.44
C ALA A 21 -0.37 -17.31 -13.06
N PRO A 22 -0.15 -18.05 -11.94
CA PRO A 22 -0.14 -17.48 -10.61
C PRO A 22 0.92 -16.39 -10.40
N THR A 23 0.52 -15.33 -9.72
CA THR A 23 1.38 -14.16 -9.41
C THR A 23 2.29 -14.48 -8.24
N GLY A 24 3.60 -14.41 -8.49
CA GLY A 24 4.67 -14.58 -7.51
C GLY A 24 5.19 -13.25 -6.98
N LEU A 25 6.08 -13.31 -5.99
CA LEU A 25 6.67 -12.11 -5.39
C LEU A 25 7.44 -11.27 -6.41
N ALA A 26 8.10 -11.91 -7.38
CA ALA A 26 8.87 -11.22 -8.41
C ALA A 26 7.99 -10.38 -9.38
N ASP A 27 6.67 -10.63 -9.39
CA ASP A 27 5.72 -9.87 -10.21
C ASP A 27 5.25 -8.58 -9.52
N PHE A 28 5.55 -8.42 -8.22
CA PHE A 28 5.22 -7.23 -7.45
C PHE A 28 6.37 -6.21 -7.45
N GLN A 29 6.04 -4.96 -7.72
CA GLN A 29 6.83 -3.83 -7.26
C GLN A 29 6.46 -3.56 -5.80
N VAL A 30 7.42 -3.76 -4.88
CA VAL A 30 7.21 -3.53 -3.45
C VAL A 30 7.98 -2.30 -3.01
N LEU A 31 7.26 -1.29 -2.57
CA LEU A 31 7.77 0.01 -2.10
C LEU A 31 7.61 0.12 -0.58
N ARG A 32 8.60 0.72 0.08
CA ARG A 32 8.61 0.89 1.54
C ARG A 32 8.99 2.31 1.94
N GLY A 33 8.34 2.85 2.97
CA GLY A 33 8.71 4.13 3.57
C GLY A 33 8.81 5.25 2.52
N VAL A 34 9.97 5.90 2.41
CA VAL A 34 10.18 7.04 1.51
C VAL A 34 10.05 6.69 0.02
N GLU A 35 10.21 5.42 -0.36
CA GLU A 35 10.02 4.98 -1.75
C GLU A 35 8.57 5.19 -2.21
N ILE A 36 7.61 5.02 -1.30
CA ILE A 36 6.18 5.22 -1.57
C ILE A 36 5.92 6.69 -1.91
N SER A 37 6.39 7.61 -1.07
CA SER A 37 6.23 9.05 -1.31
C SER A 37 6.92 9.48 -2.59
N SER A 38 8.14 8.99 -2.84
CA SER A 38 8.92 9.32 -4.05
C SER A 38 8.24 8.83 -5.33
N PHE A 39 7.62 7.65 -5.28
CA PHE A 39 6.92 7.05 -6.42
C PHE A 39 5.58 7.72 -6.73
N SER A 40 4.86 8.15 -5.69
CA SER A 40 3.44 8.51 -5.81
C SER A 40 3.14 10.01 -5.76
N HIS A 41 4.06 10.84 -5.28
CA HIS A 41 3.83 12.28 -5.18
C HIS A 41 3.54 12.92 -6.55
N GLY A 42 2.43 13.65 -6.67
CA GLY A 42 1.98 14.26 -7.92
C GLY A 42 1.50 13.26 -8.98
N ALA A 43 1.47 11.95 -8.67
CA ALA A 43 0.94 10.94 -9.56
C ALA A 43 -0.59 10.95 -9.54
N ARG A 44 -1.21 10.78 -10.71
CA ARG A 44 -2.67 10.70 -10.86
C ARG A 44 -3.19 9.29 -10.56
N THR A 45 -2.75 8.70 -9.45
CA THR A 45 -3.11 7.36 -8.99
C THR A 45 -3.85 7.43 -7.64
N TYR A 46 -4.48 6.33 -7.24
CA TYR A 46 -5.13 6.25 -5.92
C TYR A 46 -4.11 6.50 -4.79
N LEU A 47 -2.94 5.86 -4.86
CA LEU A 47 -1.88 6.04 -3.87
C LEU A 47 -1.38 7.49 -3.84
N GLY A 48 -1.16 8.11 -5.00
CA GLY A 48 -0.72 9.51 -5.08
C GLY A 48 -1.71 10.46 -4.46
N GLY A 49 -3.01 10.29 -4.74
CA GLY A 49 -4.07 11.07 -4.11
C GLY A 49 -4.12 10.90 -2.59
N LEU A 50 -3.90 9.69 -2.07
CA LEU A 50 -3.83 9.46 -0.62
C LEU A 50 -2.65 10.20 0.02
N ILE A 51 -1.47 10.10 -0.58
CA ILE A 51 -0.25 10.77 -0.06
C ILE A 51 -0.41 12.29 -0.10
N ASP A 52 -0.80 12.84 -1.25
CA ASP A 52 -0.86 14.28 -1.46
C ASP A 52 -1.95 14.93 -0.59
N GLU A 53 -3.15 14.35 -0.55
CA GLU A 53 -4.27 14.93 0.21
C GLU A 53 -4.08 14.78 1.73
N THR A 54 -3.48 13.68 2.20
CA THR A 54 -3.18 13.51 3.64
C THR A 54 -2.25 14.61 4.13
N GLY A 55 -1.20 14.93 3.36
CA GLY A 55 -0.31 16.04 3.66
C GLY A 55 -1.00 17.40 3.55
N ALA A 56 -1.81 17.61 2.52
CA ALA A 56 -2.54 18.87 2.30
C ALA A 56 -3.54 19.19 3.42
N LEU A 57 -4.17 18.16 4.00
CA LEU A 57 -5.09 18.28 5.14
C LEU A 57 -4.37 18.47 6.49
N GLY A 58 -3.03 18.44 6.50
CA GLY A 58 -2.24 18.61 7.71
C GLY A 58 -2.25 17.38 8.61
N PHE A 59 -2.32 16.16 8.05
CA PHE A 59 -2.09 14.90 8.76
C PHE A 59 -0.67 14.37 8.53
N ASP A 60 -0.15 13.62 9.50
CA ASP A 60 1.19 13.00 9.43
C ASP A 60 1.07 11.69 8.66
N ALA A 61 1.41 11.74 7.37
CA ALA A 61 1.38 10.59 6.48
C ALA A 61 2.55 9.66 6.80
N ILE A 62 2.25 8.46 7.31
CA ILE A 62 3.23 7.42 7.64
C ILE A 62 3.19 6.35 6.54
N PRO A 63 4.13 6.34 5.58
CA PRO A 63 4.14 5.31 4.55
C PRO A 63 4.56 3.97 5.16
N LEU A 64 3.77 2.94 4.87
CA LEU A 64 4.00 1.56 5.33
C LEU A 64 4.63 0.74 4.18
N LEU A 65 3.93 -0.30 3.74
CA LEU A 65 4.23 -1.09 2.56
C LEU A 65 3.17 -0.84 1.48
N TYR A 66 3.62 -0.65 0.25
CA TYR A 66 2.77 -0.69 -0.93
C TYR A 66 3.33 -1.70 -1.93
N ALA A 67 2.52 -2.68 -2.32
CA ALA A 67 2.89 -3.67 -3.32
C ALA A 67 1.90 -3.61 -4.49
N GLU A 68 2.37 -3.34 -5.69
CA GLU A 68 1.56 -3.37 -6.91
C GLU A 68 2.07 -4.41 -7.91
N ALA A 69 1.13 -5.13 -8.53
CA ALA A 69 1.41 -6.03 -9.65
C ALA A 69 0.38 -5.79 -10.75
N THR A 70 0.82 -5.93 -12.01
CA THR A 70 -0.10 -5.89 -13.15
C THR A 70 -1.12 -7.03 -13.08
N PRO A 71 -2.33 -6.87 -13.65
CA PRO A 71 -3.35 -7.92 -13.63
C PRO A 71 -2.82 -9.27 -14.12
N SER A 72 -2.96 -10.31 -13.30
CA SER A 72 -2.39 -11.65 -13.56
C SER A 72 -3.15 -12.73 -12.78
N GLY A 73 -2.57 -13.93 -12.59
CA GLY A 73 -3.27 -15.04 -11.93
C GLY A 73 -3.51 -14.80 -10.45
N THR A 74 -4.11 -15.77 -9.76
CA THR A 74 -4.25 -15.68 -8.30
C THR A 74 -2.89 -15.53 -7.64
N ILE A 75 -2.78 -14.56 -6.71
CA ILE A 75 -1.56 -14.36 -5.92
C ILE A 75 -1.23 -15.65 -5.18
N ARG A 76 0.01 -16.10 -5.29
CA ARG A 76 0.51 -17.24 -4.49
C ARG A 76 0.26 -16.97 -3.01
N ARG A 77 -0.30 -17.95 -2.30
CA ARG A 77 -0.75 -17.79 -0.91
C ARG A 77 0.36 -17.26 -0.01
N GLU A 78 1.56 -17.81 -0.14
CA GLU A 78 2.75 -17.43 0.61
C GLU A 78 3.19 -15.99 0.33
N VAL A 79 3.03 -15.50 -0.90
CA VAL A 79 3.34 -14.12 -1.28
C VAL A 79 2.34 -13.16 -0.65
N TYR A 80 1.04 -13.47 -0.75
CA TYR A 80 0.00 -12.66 -0.10
C TYR A 80 0.20 -12.61 1.42
N ILE A 81 0.48 -13.76 2.05
CA ILE A 81 0.75 -13.84 3.48
C ILE A 81 1.93 -12.95 3.86
N ALA A 82 3.06 -13.05 3.16
CA ALA A 82 4.25 -12.26 3.45
C ALA A 82 4.00 -10.75 3.34
N LEU A 83 3.38 -10.29 2.24
CA LEU A 83 3.08 -8.87 2.03
C LEU A 83 2.07 -8.34 3.06
N ARG A 84 1.03 -9.13 3.37
CA ARG A 84 0.01 -8.77 4.36
C ARG A 84 0.60 -8.67 5.76
N GLU A 85 1.42 -9.64 6.16
CA GLU A 85 2.05 -9.68 7.48
C GLU A 85 3.00 -8.50 7.64
N GLU A 86 3.83 -8.20 6.63
CA GLU A 86 4.69 -7.03 6.66
C GLU A 86 3.89 -5.72 6.82
N LEU A 87 2.80 -5.54 6.06
CA LEU A 87 1.94 -4.36 6.19
C LEU A 87 1.32 -4.23 7.60
N ILE A 88 0.84 -5.35 8.16
CA ILE A 88 0.25 -5.38 9.51
C ILE A 88 1.29 -5.07 10.58
N GLU A 89 2.49 -5.65 10.48
CA GLU A 89 3.59 -5.42 11.42
C GLU A 89 4.02 -3.96 11.43
N GLN A 90 4.17 -3.34 10.24
CA GLN A 90 4.51 -1.94 10.14
C GLN A 90 3.40 -1.04 10.72
N ALA A 91 2.13 -1.34 10.44
CA ALA A 91 1.01 -0.61 11.02
C ALA A 91 0.99 -0.69 12.55
N ALA A 92 1.18 -1.90 13.09
CA ALA A 92 1.20 -2.14 14.54
C ALA A 92 2.38 -1.44 15.24
N ALA A 93 3.50 -1.26 14.54
CA ALA A 93 4.68 -0.58 15.08
C ALA A 93 4.62 0.96 15.00
N SER A 94 3.63 1.55 14.30
CA SER A 94 3.70 2.96 13.88
C SER A 94 2.88 3.96 14.71
N ASP A 95 2.23 3.56 15.80
CA ASP A 95 1.36 4.41 16.64
C ASP A 95 0.43 5.29 15.79
N LEU A 96 -0.52 4.65 15.11
CA LEU A 96 -1.38 5.27 14.10
C LEU A 96 -2.78 5.58 14.65
N ASP A 97 -3.32 6.73 14.27
CA ASP A 97 -4.72 7.09 14.54
C ASP A 97 -5.68 6.51 13.49
N ALA A 98 -5.19 6.31 12.26
CA ALA A 98 -5.97 5.79 11.14
C ALA A 98 -5.11 5.05 10.11
N LEU A 99 -5.78 4.27 9.25
CA LEU A 99 -5.18 3.61 8.09
C LEU A 99 -5.94 3.99 6.81
N LEU A 100 -5.21 4.33 5.75
CA LEU A 100 -5.72 4.50 4.40
C LEU A 100 -5.05 3.48 3.49
N LEU A 101 -5.85 2.59 2.92
CA LEU A 101 -5.34 1.49 2.09
C LEU A 101 -5.64 1.72 0.62
N SER A 102 -4.60 1.76 -0.21
CA SER A 102 -4.73 1.73 -1.66
C SER A 102 -4.82 0.28 -2.12
N ILE A 103 -6.03 -0.14 -2.49
CA ILE A 103 -6.35 -1.50 -2.94
C ILE A 103 -7.14 -1.45 -4.25
N HIS A 104 -7.02 -2.49 -5.06
CA HIS A 104 -7.86 -2.64 -6.25
C HIS A 104 -9.26 -3.15 -5.90
N GLY A 105 -9.35 -4.12 -4.97
CA GLY A 105 -10.60 -4.76 -4.54
C GLY A 105 -10.95 -6.07 -5.25
N ALA A 106 -10.16 -6.51 -6.24
CA ALA A 106 -10.32 -7.78 -6.96
C ALA A 106 -9.02 -8.62 -6.96
N GLY A 107 -8.18 -8.41 -5.94
CA GLY A 107 -6.86 -9.03 -5.79
C GLY A 107 -6.93 -10.47 -5.33
#